data_AF-A0A285CE45-F1
#
_entry.id   AF-A0A285CE45-F1
#
_cell.length_a   1.000
_cell.length_b   1.000
_cell.length_c   1.000
_cell.angle_alpha   90.00
_cell.angle_beta   90.00
_cell.angle_gamma   90.00
#
_symmetry.space_group_name_H-M   'P 1'
#
loop_
_entity.id
_entity.type
_entity.pdbx_description
1 polymer ?
#
loop_
_entity_poly.entity_id
_entity_poly.type
_entity_poly.pdbx_seq_one_letter_code
_entity_poly.pdbx_strand_id
1 'polypeptide(L)'
;MSPKSPRVLHYPASGEVDLSAPATELHRLARALAQGEGLLWTMAGPDGDDRVLAGVEVRDTPGSAVRIALDPARRVLLIGGDSDSRALFAANLRVMADAEDGGHLHVDHFPDHPYLAEGSLPLVVNSPHGGMPGR
;
A
#
# COMPACT_ATOMS: atom_id res chain seq x y z
N MET A 1 17.81 3.83 -5.65
CA MET A 1 17.98 2.47 -6.21
C MET A 1 16.60 1.85 -6.29
N SER A 2 16.13 1.46 -7.47
CA SER A 2 14.78 0.89 -7.64
C SER A 2 14.63 -0.44 -6.87
N PRO A 3 13.46 -0.69 -6.22
CA PRO A 3 13.20 -1.96 -5.58
C PRO A 3 13.17 -3.09 -6.62
N LYS A 4 13.78 -4.22 -6.27
CA LYS A 4 13.77 -5.44 -7.12
C LYS A 4 12.60 -6.38 -6.80
N SER A 5 12.00 -6.21 -5.62
CA SER A 5 10.88 -7.02 -5.13
C SER A 5 10.03 -6.20 -4.15
N PRO A 6 8.75 -6.57 -3.96
CA PRO A 6 7.91 -5.95 -2.94
C PRO A 6 8.49 -6.11 -1.54
N ARG A 7 8.41 -5.03 -0.77
CA ARG A 7 8.72 -4.98 0.66
C ARG A 7 7.68 -4.10 1.34
N VAL A 8 7.18 -4.58 2.47
CA VAL A 8 6.20 -3.90 3.30
C VAL A 8 6.75 -3.87 4.72
N LEU A 9 6.85 -2.70 5.32
CA LEU A 9 7.36 -2.52 6.68
C LEU A 9 6.31 -1.85 7.54
N HIS A 10 6.09 -2.38 8.74
CA HIS A 10 5.28 -1.73 9.75
C HIS A 10 6.19 -1.20 10.86
N TYR A 11 5.99 0.05 11.27
CA TYR A 11 6.73 0.72 12.33
C TYR A 11 5.83 0.90 13.55
N PRO A 12 5.88 0.01 14.56
CA PRO A 12 4.91 0.01 15.67
C PRO A 12 4.90 1.30 16.51
N ALA A 13 6.02 2.05 16.53
CA ALA A 13 6.12 3.29 17.29
C ALA A 13 5.28 4.43 16.69
N SER A 14 5.11 4.47 15.36
CA SER A 14 4.28 5.45 14.66
C SER A 14 2.96 4.88 14.16
N GLY A 15 2.87 3.54 14.02
CA GLY A 15 1.76 2.86 13.35
C GLY A 15 1.83 2.94 11.81
N GLU A 16 2.86 3.59 11.27
CA GLU A 16 3.04 3.77 9.83
C GLU A 16 3.46 2.48 9.13
N VAL A 17 3.03 2.34 7.88
CA VAL A 17 3.42 1.26 6.99
C VAL A 17 4.11 1.83 5.75
N ASP A 18 5.32 1.34 5.45
CA ASP A 18 6.00 1.62 4.19
C ASP A 18 5.76 0.48 3.20
N LEU A 19 5.31 0.82 1.99
CA LEU A 19 5.29 -0.08 0.84
C LEU A 19 6.32 0.40 -0.19
N SER A 20 7.20 -0.52 -0.61
CA SER A 20 8.13 -0.34 -1.73
C SER A 20 8.03 -1.54 -2.64
N ALA A 21 7.77 -1.36 -3.93
CA ALA A 21 7.71 -2.45 -4.89
C ALA A 21 8.09 -1.97 -6.30
N PRO A 22 8.51 -2.88 -7.20
CA PRO A 22 8.68 -2.55 -8.61
C PRO A 22 7.37 -2.01 -9.22
N ALA A 23 7.46 -1.18 -10.27
CA ALA A 23 6.31 -0.60 -10.96
C ALA A 23 5.28 -1.68 -11.39
N THR A 24 5.77 -2.81 -11.89
CA THR A 24 4.93 -3.95 -12.29
C THR A 24 4.10 -4.53 -11.14
N GLU A 25 4.65 -4.55 -9.92
CA GLU A 25 3.97 -5.06 -8.73
C GLU A 25 3.01 -4.02 -8.13
N LEU A 26 3.35 -2.72 -8.19
CA LEU A 26 2.40 -1.65 -7.85
C LEU A 26 1.20 -1.64 -8.80
N HIS A 27 1.40 -1.84 -10.10
CA HIS A 27 0.32 -2.01 -11.08
C HIS A 27 -0.54 -3.25 -10.80
N ARG A 28 0.07 -4.36 -10.38
CA ARG A 28 -0.67 -5.56 -9.96
C ARG A 28 -1.53 -5.29 -8.72
N LEU A 29 -0.98 -4.60 -7.72
CA LEU A 29 -1.74 -4.21 -6.53
C LEU A 29 -2.87 -3.23 -6.88
N ALA A 30 -2.63 -2.27 -7.78
CA ALA A 30 -3.67 -1.37 -8.26
C ALA A 30 -4.81 -2.11 -8.97
N ARG A 31 -4.48 -3.15 -9.75
CA ARG A 31 -5.49 -4.02 -10.35
C ARG A 31 -6.27 -4.81 -9.30
N ALA A 32 -5.59 -5.37 -8.29
CA ALA A 32 -6.23 -6.06 -7.18
C ALA A 32 -7.20 -5.14 -6.42
N LEU A 33 -6.79 -3.90 -6.13
CA LEU A 33 -7.65 -2.86 -5.54
C LEU A 33 -8.90 -2.63 -6.38
N ALA A 34 -8.76 -2.43 -7.69
CA ALA A 34 -9.90 -2.22 -8.57
C ALA A 34 -10.83 -3.45 -8.65
N GLN A 35 -10.28 -4.66 -8.59
CA GLN A 35 -11.05 -5.91 -8.63
C GLN A 35 -11.70 -6.25 -7.27
N GLY A 36 -11.16 -5.72 -6.17
CA GLY A 36 -11.62 -6.03 -4.81
C GLY A 36 -11.02 -7.29 -4.24
N GLU A 37 -10.07 -7.90 -4.91
CA GLU A 37 -9.40 -9.08 -4.41
C GLU A 37 -7.99 -9.19 -4.95
N GLY A 38 -7.09 -9.75 -4.15
CA GLY A 38 -5.76 -10.10 -4.58
C GLY A 38 -4.74 -10.07 -3.46
N LEU A 39 -3.58 -10.62 -3.75
CA LEU A 39 -2.47 -10.76 -2.82
C LEU A 39 -1.19 -10.29 -3.48
N LEU A 40 -0.43 -9.47 -2.76
CA LEU A 40 0.94 -9.10 -3.07
C LEU A 40 1.84 -9.67 -1.98
N TRP A 41 2.67 -10.66 -2.31
CA TRP A 41 3.61 -11.26 -1.37
C TRP A 41 4.94 -10.50 -1.37
N THR A 42 5.51 -10.31 -0.18
CA THR A 42 6.90 -9.86 -0.05
C THR A 42 7.83 -11.06 -0.09
N MET A 43 9.06 -10.86 -0.57
CA MET A 43 10.11 -11.85 -0.33
C MET A 43 10.71 -11.56 1.04
N ALA A 44 10.43 -12.42 2.02
CA ALA A 44 11.09 -12.34 3.31
C ALA A 44 12.60 -12.55 3.10
N GLY A 45 13.41 -11.55 3.47
CA GLY A 45 14.86 -11.69 3.51
C GLY A 45 15.29 -12.65 4.64
N PRO A 46 16.52 -13.19 4.59
CA PRO A 46 16.98 -14.22 5.53
C PRO A 46 17.05 -13.77 7.01
N ASP A 47 17.00 -12.47 7.29
CA ASP A 47 17.31 -11.91 8.63
C ASP A 47 16.10 -11.44 9.44
N GLY A 48 14.91 -12.03 9.25
CA GLY A 48 13.85 -12.02 10.27
C GLY A 48 13.49 -10.66 10.90
N ASP A 49 13.49 -9.57 10.12
CA ASP A 49 13.09 -8.26 10.64
C ASP A 49 11.60 -8.28 10.97
N ASP A 50 11.26 -8.14 12.26
CA ASP A 50 9.89 -8.20 12.75
C ASP A 50 8.98 -7.08 12.22
N ARG A 51 9.57 -6.06 11.59
CA ARG A 51 8.82 -5.02 10.88
C ARG A 51 8.32 -5.47 9.52
N VAL A 52 8.96 -6.47 8.90
CA VAL A 52 8.61 -6.91 7.55
C VAL A 52 7.28 -7.65 7.57
N LEU A 53 6.28 -7.14 6.84
CA LEU A 53 5.04 -7.87 6.62
C LEU A 53 5.23 -8.89 5.49
N ALA A 54 4.52 -10.01 5.58
CA ALA A 54 4.48 -11.07 4.59
C ALA A 54 3.87 -10.59 3.26
N GLY A 55 2.99 -9.58 3.28
CA GLY A 55 2.34 -9.09 2.08
C GLY A 55 1.26 -8.05 2.32
N VAL A 56 0.56 -7.75 1.24
CA VAL A 56 -0.68 -6.97 1.20
C VAL A 56 -1.80 -7.85 0.66
N GLU A 57 -2.96 -7.79 1.29
CA GLU A 57 -4.16 -8.48 0.84
C GLU A 57 -5.28 -7.47 0.63
N VAL A 58 -5.87 -7.52 -0.56
CA VAL A 58 -7.07 -6.75 -0.89
C VAL A 58 -8.27 -7.66 -0.73
N ARG A 59 -9.32 -7.15 -0.07
CA ARG A 59 -10.61 -7.84 0.06
C ARG A 59 -11.75 -6.87 -0.16
N ASP A 60 -12.79 -7.33 -0.84
CA ASP A 60 -14.04 -6.60 -0.90
C ASP A 60 -14.73 -6.71 0.45
N THR A 61 -15.04 -5.56 1.04
CA THR A 61 -15.68 -5.50 2.35
C THR A 61 -16.78 -4.47 2.31
N PRO A 62 -17.95 -4.74 2.92
CA PRO A 62 -19.01 -3.75 3.04
C PRO A 62 -18.51 -2.48 3.73
N GLY A 63 -18.92 -1.31 3.24
CA GLY A 63 -18.50 -0.02 3.77
C GLY A 63 -18.67 1.08 2.74
N SER A 64 -18.20 2.29 3.05
CA SER A 64 -18.21 3.45 2.14
C SER A 64 -16.83 4.08 1.98
N ALA A 65 -15.78 3.43 2.50
CA ALA A 65 -14.41 3.91 2.42
C ALA A 65 -13.42 2.74 2.50
N VAL A 66 -12.20 2.97 1.99
CA VAL A 66 -11.06 2.08 2.15
C VAL A 66 -10.64 2.02 3.61
N ARG A 67 -10.43 0.82 4.14
CA ARG A 67 -9.81 0.60 5.45
C ARG A 67 -8.49 -0.12 5.30
N ILE A 68 -7.43 0.48 5.81
CA ILE A 68 -6.09 -0.13 5.90
C ILE A 68 -5.89 -0.62 7.33
N ALA A 69 -5.64 -1.91 7.51
CA ALA A 69 -5.47 -2.53 8.81
C ALA A 69 -4.37 -3.60 8.79
N LEU A 70 -3.87 -3.98 9.96
CA LEU A 70 -2.89 -5.05 10.10
C LEU A 70 -3.58 -6.35 10.54
N ASP A 71 -3.26 -7.46 9.88
CA ASP A 71 -3.46 -8.81 10.40
C ASP A 71 -2.16 -9.26 11.09
N PRO A 72 -2.07 -9.21 12.43
CA PRO A 72 -0.83 -9.52 13.14
C PRO A 72 -0.51 -11.03 13.11
N ALA A 73 -1.52 -11.89 13.01
CA ALA A 73 -1.32 -13.34 13.00
C ALA A 73 -0.71 -13.80 11.67
N ARG A 74 -1.19 -13.25 10.55
CA ARG A 74 -0.66 -13.54 9.21
C ARG A 74 0.47 -12.61 8.79
N ARG A 75 0.71 -11.54 9.56
CA ARG A 75 1.64 -10.44 9.27
C ARG A 75 1.37 -9.84 7.88
N VAL A 76 0.12 -9.52 7.58
CA VAL A 76 -0.31 -8.97 6.28
C VAL A 76 -1.01 -7.63 6.48
N LEU A 77 -0.75 -6.68 5.58
CA LEU A 77 -1.55 -5.46 5.47
C LEU A 77 -2.86 -5.78 4.76
N LEU A 78 -3.98 -5.60 5.44
CA LEU A 78 -5.32 -5.75 4.88
C LEU A 78 -5.79 -4.40 4.31
N ILE A 79 -6.25 -4.42 3.07
CA ILE A 79 -6.91 -3.28 2.42
C ILE A 79 -8.32 -3.71 2.02
N GLY A 80 -9.30 -3.23 2.76
CA GLY A 80 -10.72 -3.42 2.48
C GLY A 80 -11.38 -2.13 2.00
N GLY A 81 -12.62 -2.20 1.54
CA GLY A 81 -13.46 -1.05 1.22
C GLY A 81 -14.44 -1.32 0.10
N ASP A 82 -15.34 -0.38 -0.16
CA ASP A 82 -16.24 -0.43 -1.30
C ASP A 82 -15.50 -0.23 -2.63
N SER A 83 -16.20 -0.57 -3.72
CA SER A 83 -15.64 -0.52 -5.07
C SER A 83 -15.18 0.88 -5.48
N ASP A 84 -15.93 1.94 -5.16
CA ASP A 84 -15.64 3.29 -5.64
C ASP A 84 -14.41 3.85 -4.94
N SER A 85 -14.37 3.71 -3.61
CA SER A 85 -13.22 4.13 -2.80
C SER A 85 -11.94 3.35 -3.17
N ARG A 86 -12.06 2.03 -3.40
CA ARG A 86 -10.93 1.21 -3.87
C ARG A 86 -10.47 1.60 -5.27
N ALA A 87 -11.38 2.01 -6.16
CA ALA A 87 -11.03 2.46 -7.50
C ALA A 87 -10.23 3.77 -7.48
N LEU A 88 -10.57 4.71 -6.59
CA LEU A 88 -9.79 5.93 -6.36
C LEU A 88 -8.39 5.61 -5.85
N PHE A 89 -8.28 4.71 -4.86
CA PHE A 89 -6.98 4.30 -4.36
C PHE A 89 -6.15 3.57 -5.44
N ALA A 90 -6.77 2.71 -6.24
CA ALA A 90 -6.12 2.06 -7.38
C ALA A 90 -5.58 3.07 -8.39
N ALA A 91 -6.31 4.16 -8.67
CA ALA A 91 -5.86 5.20 -9.58
C ALA A 91 -4.60 5.91 -9.06
N ASN A 92 -4.58 6.30 -7.78
CA ASN A 92 -3.39 6.88 -7.15
C ASN A 92 -2.19 5.94 -7.22
N LEU A 93 -2.41 4.64 -6.99
CA LEU A 93 -1.34 3.66 -7.04
C LEU A 93 -0.77 3.45 -8.46
N ARG A 94 -1.60 3.56 -9.51
CA ARG A 94 -1.11 3.55 -10.91
C ARG A 94 -0.26 4.78 -11.20
N VAL A 95 -0.70 5.96 -10.78
CA VAL A 95 0.10 7.19 -10.93
C VAL A 95 1.45 7.03 -10.27
N MET A 96 1.51 6.49 -9.04
CA MET A 96 2.77 6.22 -8.36
C MET A 96 3.63 5.15 -9.04
N ALA A 97 3.00 4.14 -9.64
CA ALA A 97 3.72 3.10 -10.39
C ALA A 97 4.37 3.64 -11.66
N ASP A 98 3.75 4.62 -12.31
CA ASP A 98 4.20 5.26 -13.55
C ASP A 98 5.10 6.49 -13.32
N ALA A 99 5.24 6.94 -12.07
CA ALA A 99 6.02 8.13 -11.71
C ALA A 99 7.53 7.90 -11.89
N GLU A 100 8.10 8.50 -12.94
CA GLU A 100 9.53 8.39 -13.27
C GLU A 100 10.44 9.31 -12.42
N ASP A 101 9.87 10.32 -11.76
CA ASP A 101 10.59 11.38 -11.06
C ASP A 101 10.87 11.08 -9.57
N GLY A 102 10.42 9.93 -9.07
CA GLY A 102 10.64 9.51 -7.69
C GLY A 102 9.49 9.88 -6.75
N GLY A 103 9.81 10.17 -5.48
CA GLY A 103 8.84 10.56 -4.46
C GLY A 103 8.13 9.42 -3.75
N HIS A 104 7.06 9.77 -3.04
CA HIS A 104 6.19 8.85 -2.32
C HIS A 104 4.79 9.44 -2.18
N LEU A 105 3.79 8.56 -2.09
CA LEU A 105 2.41 8.89 -1.81
C LEU A 105 2.12 8.61 -0.34
N HIS A 106 1.71 9.63 0.40
CA HIS A 106 1.12 9.49 1.73
C HIS A 106 -0.36 9.18 1.61
N VAL A 107 -0.81 8.11 2.26
CA VAL A 107 -2.20 7.68 2.34
C VAL A 107 -2.61 7.70 3.80
N ASP A 108 -2.97 8.90 4.26
CA ASP A 108 -3.28 9.18 5.67
C ASP A 108 -4.67 9.79 5.78
N HIS A 109 -5.43 9.33 6.77
CA HIS A 109 -6.76 9.87 6.98
C HIS A 109 -6.69 11.30 7.53
N PHE A 110 -7.50 12.18 6.96
CA PHE A 110 -7.88 13.48 7.51
C PHE A 110 -9.40 13.66 7.36
N PRO A 111 -10.05 14.54 8.15
CA PRO A 111 -11.48 14.83 7.96
C PRO A 111 -11.75 15.25 6.52
N ASP A 112 -12.70 14.58 5.85
CA ASP A 112 -13.01 14.73 4.42
C ASP A 112 -12.03 14.06 3.44
N HIS A 113 -11.24 13.08 3.91
CA HIS A 113 -10.39 12.28 3.02
C HIS A 113 -11.26 11.62 1.92
N PRO A 114 -10.86 11.69 0.64
CA PRO A 114 -11.72 11.35 -0.50
C PRO A 114 -12.16 9.87 -0.56
N TYR A 115 -11.43 8.96 0.09
CA TYR A 115 -11.72 7.52 0.02
C TYR A 115 -11.27 6.69 1.22
N LEU A 116 -10.65 7.26 2.26
CA LEU A 116 -10.01 6.48 3.33
C LEU A 116 -10.83 6.63 4.60
N ALA A 117 -11.06 5.52 5.29
CA ALA A 117 -11.84 5.47 6.51
C ALA A 117 -11.02 5.94 7.72
N GLU A 118 -11.69 6.58 8.68
CA GLU A 118 -11.10 6.92 9.98
C GLU A 118 -10.56 5.65 10.69
N GLY A 119 -9.39 5.80 11.32
CA GLY A 119 -8.70 4.73 12.00
C GLY A 119 -8.02 3.71 11.07
N SER A 120 -7.87 4.04 9.77
CA SER A 120 -6.94 3.34 8.88
C SER A 120 -5.50 3.60 9.30
N LEU A 121 -4.63 2.61 9.13
CA LEU A 121 -3.19 2.79 9.33
C LEU A 121 -2.61 3.75 8.26
N PRO A 122 -1.74 4.70 8.65
CA PRO A 122 -0.93 5.49 7.73
C PRO A 122 -0.13 4.59 6.78
N LEU A 123 -0.18 4.87 5.48
CA LEU A 123 0.56 4.11 4.46
C LEU A 123 1.35 5.05 3.56
N VAL A 124 2.65 4.81 3.47
CA VAL A 124 3.54 5.47 2.52
C VAL A 124 3.86 4.52 1.37
N VAL A 125 3.47 4.89 0.16
CA VAL A 125 3.83 4.15 -1.06
C VAL A 125 5.01 4.84 -1.74
N ASN A 126 6.15 4.16 -1.77
CA ASN A 126 7.38 4.70 -2.35
C ASN A 126 7.39 4.50 -3.88
N SER A 127 7.88 5.51 -4.61
CA SER A 127 8.06 5.40 -6.06
C SER A 127 9.00 4.23 -6.42
N PRO A 128 8.71 3.49 -7.49
CA PRO A 128 9.58 2.41 -7.97
C PRO A 128 10.91 2.92 -8.54
N HIS A 129 11.07 4.23 -8.75
CA HIS A 129 12.30 4.82 -9.26
C HIS A 129 13.17 5.42 -8.14
N GLY A 130 12.57 5.69 -6.97
CA GLY A 130 13.22 6.27 -5.79
C GLY A 130 13.73 7.70 -6.02
N GLY A 131 14.18 8.37 -4.95
CA GLY A 131 14.65 9.75 -5.01
C GLY A 131 13.58 10.79 -4.66
N MET A 132 13.99 12.05 -4.54
CA MET A 132 13.06 13.18 -4.39
C MET A 132 12.44 13.52 -5.76
N PRO A 133 11.16 13.92 -5.83
CA PRO A 133 10.55 14.39 -7.06
C PRO A 133 11.43 15.43 -7.76
N GLY A 134 11.59 15.30 -9.07
CA GLY A 134 12.21 16.34 -9.88
C GLY A 134 11.44 17.65 -9.74
N ARG A 135 12.16 18.74 -9.48
CA ARG A 135 11.58 20.09 -9.39
C ARG A 135 11.02 20.57 -10.71
#